data_AF-A0A4R5D8L2-F1
#
_entry.id   AF-A0A4R5D8L2-F1
#
_cell.length_a   1.000
_cell.length_b   1.000
_cell.length_c   1.000
_cell.angle_alpha   90.00
_cell.angle_beta   90.00
_cell.angle_gamma   90.00
#
_symmetry.space_group_name_H-M   'P 1'
#
loop_
_entity.id
_entity.type
_entity.pdbx_description
1 polymer ?
#
loop_
_entity_poly.entity_id
_entity_poly.type
_entity_poly.pdbx_seq_one_letter_code
_entity_poly.pdbx_strand_id
1 'polypeptide(L)'
;MKQNETKSPLRLSKISKQHSIPDKWTKTVNDYNNYIKEYIKHYKKALKGNSNSLIRYPYLKAKSESLGKRLGKAQKQGMLTEKQVQKILRIQLKIINACYE
;
A
#
# COMPACT_ATOMS: atom_id res chain seq x y z
N MET A 1 18.77 -52.82 -36.66
CA MET A 1 18.94 -51.38 -36.93
C MET A 1 17.57 -50.72 -36.98
N LYS A 2 17.49 -49.48 -36.45
CA LYS A 2 16.35 -48.56 -36.26
C LYS A 2 15.91 -48.48 -34.78
N GLN A 3 16.19 -47.42 -34.01
CA GLN A 3 16.54 -46.06 -34.44
C GLN A 3 15.62 -44.91 -34.07
N ASN A 4 14.62 -45.03 -33.17
CA ASN A 4 13.55 -44.02 -33.16
C ASN A 4 13.24 -43.50 -31.75
N GLU A 5 13.95 -42.41 -31.45
CA GLU A 5 13.84 -41.53 -30.30
C GLU A 5 12.40 -41.05 -30.08
N THR A 6 11.83 -41.36 -28.90
CA THR A 6 10.60 -40.72 -28.46
C THR A 6 10.97 -39.41 -27.76
N LYS A 7 11.00 -38.33 -28.54
CA LYS A 7 11.16 -36.96 -28.05
C LYS A 7 9.97 -36.61 -27.16
N SER A 8 10.19 -36.60 -25.85
CA SER A 8 9.27 -36.03 -24.87
C SER A 8 9.20 -34.51 -25.08
N PRO A 9 8.02 -33.91 -25.36
CA PRO A 9 7.92 -32.47 -25.34
C PRO A 9 7.87 -32.03 -23.87
N LEU A 10 8.99 -31.46 -23.42
CA LEU A 10 9.09 -30.63 -22.21
C LEU A 10 7.89 -29.68 -22.15
N ARG A 11 6.96 -29.97 -21.23
CA ARG A 11 5.84 -29.09 -20.91
C ARG A 11 6.40 -27.90 -20.11
N LEU A 12 7.00 -26.95 -20.81
CA LEU A 12 7.36 -25.65 -20.29
C LEU A 12 6.07 -24.95 -19.85
N SER A 13 5.80 -25.00 -18.55
CA SER A 13 4.74 -24.24 -17.91
C SER A 13 5.00 -22.77 -18.19
N LYS A 14 4.22 -22.19 -19.12
CA LYS A 14 4.09 -20.75 -19.27
C LYS A 14 3.69 -20.20 -17.90
N ILE A 15 4.63 -19.60 -17.20
CA ILE A 15 4.38 -18.74 -16.05
C ILE A 15 3.66 -17.52 -16.63
N SER A 16 2.35 -17.65 -16.80
CA SER A 16 1.50 -16.50 -17.02
C SER A 16 1.65 -15.65 -15.77
N LYS A 17 2.18 -14.43 -15.91
CA LYS A 17 2.09 -13.39 -14.89
C LYS A 17 0.60 -13.10 -14.73
N GLN A 18 -0.08 -13.92 -13.95
CA GLN A 18 -1.48 -13.73 -13.61
C GLN A 18 -1.52 -12.40 -12.85
N HIS A 19 -2.04 -11.37 -13.51
CA HIS A 19 -2.26 -10.07 -12.91
C HIS A 19 -3.32 -10.29 -11.82
N SER A 20 -2.86 -10.69 -10.64
CA SER A 20 -3.73 -10.89 -9.48
C SER A 20 -4.42 -9.56 -9.21
N ILE A 21 -5.73 -9.53 -9.41
CA ILE A 21 -6.55 -8.37 -9.06
C ILE A 21 -6.22 -8.04 -7.61
N PRO A 22 -5.68 -6.85 -7.30
CA PRO A 22 -5.31 -6.54 -5.93
C PRO A 22 -6.53 -6.69 -5.04
N ASP A 23 -6.39 -7.52 -4.00
CA ASP A 23 -7.41 -7.63 -2.98
C ASP A 23 -7.79 -6.21 -2.48
N LYS A 24 -9.07 -6.02 -2.16
CA LYS A 24 -9.65 -4.75 -1.71
C LYS A 24 -8.82 -4.12 -0.57
N TRP A 25 -8.30 -4.92 0.34
CA TRP A 25 -7.50 -4.44 1.46
C TRP A 25 -6.09 -4.04 1.02
N THR A 26 -5.48 -4.78 0.09
CA THR A 26 -4.22 -4.38 -0.54
C THR A 26 -4.33 -3.01 -1.20
N LYS A 27 -5.40 -2.77 -1.95
CA LYS A 27 -5.68 -1.43 -2.52
C LYS A 27 -5.86 -0.38 -1.42
N THR A 28 -6.68 -0.69 -0.40
CA THR A 28 -6.95 0.24 0.72
C THR A 28 -5.67 0.62 1.48
N VAL A 29 -4.76 -0.33 1.72
CA VAL A 29 -3.46 -0.07 2.37
C VAL A 29 -2.54 0.77 1.49
N ASN A 30 -2.56 0.55 0.17
CA ASN A 30 -1.79 1.37 -0.78
C ASN A 30 -2.33 2.81 -0.83
N ASP A 31 -3.64 2.98 -0.89
CA ASP A 31 -4.28 4.31 -0.86
C ASP A 31 -3.95 5.02 0.45
N TYR A 32 -4.04 4.33 1.60
CA TYR A 32 -3.67 4.88 2.90
C TYR A 32 -2.21 5.39 2.91
N ASN A 33 -1.27 4.59 2.42
CA ASN A 33 0.13 5.01 2.29
C ASN A 33 0.31 6.23 1.38
N ASN A 34 -0.41 6.30 0.27
CA ASN A 34 -0.30 7.40 -0.68
C ASN A 34 -0.83 8.71 -0.08
N TYR A 35 -1.99 8.67 0.59
CA TYR A 35 -2.51 9.83 1.31
C TYR A 35 -1.57 10.29 2.43
N ILE A 36 -0.96 9.36 3.18
CA ILE A 36 0.02 9.72 4.22
C ILE A 36 1.28 10.36 3.63
N LYS A 37 1.79 9.85 2.51
CA LYS A 37 2.95 10.45 1.83
C LYS A 37 2.67 11.89 1.41
N GLU A 38 1.54 12.15 0.76
CA GLU A 38 1.18 13.50 0.34
C GLU A 38 0.84 14.40 1.55
N TYR A 39 0.19 13.85 2.59
CA TYR A 39 -0.02 14.56 3.86
C TYR A 39 1.32 15.04 4.44
N ILE A 40 2.30 14.15 4.65
CA ILE A 40 3.60 14.50 5.24
C ILE A 40 4.31 15.55 4.38
N LYS A 41 4.30 15.38 3.05
CA LYS A 41 4.89 16.33 2.11
C LYS A 41 4.27 17.73 2.22
N HIS A 42 2.95 17.82 2.23
CA HIS A 42 2.27 19.11 2.34
C HIS A 42 2.34 19.69 3.75
N TYR A 43 2.33 18.86 4.78
CA TYR A 43 2.56 19.27 6.17
C TYR A 43 3.93 19.96 6.31
N LYS A 44 5.02 19.30 5.89
CA LYS A 44 6.37 19.88 5.95
C LYS A 44 6.51 21.18 5.13
N LYS A 45 5.77 21.32 4.02
CA LYS A 45 5.72 22.58 3.23
C LYS A 45 4.88 23.66 3.92
N ALA A 46 3.79 23.30 4.57
CA ALA A 46 2.93 24.22 5.30
C ALA A 46 3.66 24.83 6.50
N LEU A 47 4.48 24.04 7.21
CA LEU A 47 5.37 24.54 8.27
C LEU A 47 6.35 25.63 7.78
N LYS A 48 6.70 25.61 6.49
CA LYS A 48 7.53 26.63 5.84
C LYS A 48 6.74 27.80 5.25
N GLY A 49 5.46 27.93 5.60
CA GLY A 49 4.59 29.02 5.13
C GLY A 49 4.01 28.84 3.72
N ASN A 50 4.05 27.65 3.13
CA ASN A 50 3.48 27.45 1.79
C ASN A 50 1.94 27.45 1.81
N SER A 51 1.31 28.52 1.30
CA SER A 51 -0.14 28.74 1.30
C SER A 51 -0.94 27.61 0.64
N ASN A 52 -0.49 27.10 -0.52
CA ASN A 52 -1.15 25.98 -1.19
C ASN A 52 -1.15 24.71 -0.32
N SER A 53 -0.07 24.50 0.43
CA SER A 53 0.06 23.33 1.30
C SER A 53 -0.73 23.50 2.59
N LEU A 54 -0.83 24.72 3.15
CA LEU A 54 -1.67 25.05 4.30
C LEU A 54 -3.13 24.64 4.08
N ILE A 55 -3.64 24.80 2.85
CA ILE A 55 -5.02 24.41 2.48
C ILE A 55 -5.13 22.90 2.22
N ARG A 56 -4.10 22.28 1.64
CA ARG A 56 -4.15 20.88 1.18
C ARG A 56 -3.90 19.84 2.28
N TYR A 57 -2.96 20.09 3.18
CA TYR A 57 -2.57 19.08 4.17
C TYR A 57 -3.74 18.66 5.09
N PRO A 58 -4.68 19.53 5.50
CA PRO A 58 -5.81 19.12 6.35
C PRO A 58 -6.74 18.12 5.65
N TYR A 59 -7.02 18.33 4.36
CA TYR A 59 -7.81 17.39 3.56
C TYR A 59 -7.14 16.03 3.44
N LEU A 60 -5.83 16.01 3.16
CA LEU A 60 -5.04 14.78 3.05
C LEU A 60 -5.00 14.03 4.39
N LYS A 61 -4.86 14.75 5.50
CA LYS A 61 -4.95 14.20 6.86
C LYS A 61 -6.31 13.51 7.07
N ALA A 62 -7.42 14.22 6.83
CA ALA A 62 -8.76 13.67 7.03
C ALA A 62 -9.02 12.41 6.18
N LYS A 63 -8.61 12.40 4.92
CA LYS A 63 -8.71 11.21 4.06
C LYS A 63 -7.88 10.04 4.58
N SER A 64 -6.64 10.31 5.01
CA SER A 64 -5.77 9.28 5.56
C SER A 64 -6.32 8.69 6.87
N GLU A 65 -6.87 9.50 7.77
CA GLU A 65 -7.48 9.06 9.01
C GLU A 65 -8.72 8.19 8.76
N SER A 66 -9.54 8.57 7.77
CA SER A 66 -10.70 7.76 7.36
C SER A 66 -10.28 6.37 6.87
N LEU A 67 -9.22 6.27 6.07
CA LEU A 67 -8.68 5.00 5.62
C LEU A 67 -8.07 4.21 6.78
N GLY A 68 -7.31 4.86 7.66
CA GLY A 68 -6.75 4.27 8.86
C GLY A 68 -7.82 3.65 9.78
N LYS A 69 -8.92 4.37 10.03
CA LYS A 69 -10.08 3.86 10.79
C LYS A 69 -10.69 2.62 10.14
N ARG A 70 -10.87 2.64 8.82
CA ARG A 70 -11.42 1.49 8.07
C ARG A 70 -10.49 0.27 8.13
N LEU A 71 -9.19 0.48 8.01
CA LEU A 71 -8.18 -0.59 8.15
C LEU A 71 -8.13 -1.13 9.58
N GLY A 72 -8.24 -0.28 10.60
CA GLY A 72 -8.30 -0.71 12.00
C GLY A 72 -9.53 -1.57 12.29
N LYS A 73 -10.70 -1.25 11.71
CA LYS A 73 -11.90 -2.12 11.80
C LYS A 73 -11.66 -3.47 11.13
N ALA A 74 -11.09 -3.48 9.92
CA ALA A 74 -10.78 -4.71 9.19
C ALA A 74 -9.78 -5.59 9.94
N GLN A 75 -8.76 -4.99 10.56
CA GLN A 75 -7.79 -5.71 11.39
C GLN A 75 -8.46 -6.39 12.58
N LYS A 76 -9.33 -5.67 13.31
CA LYS A 76 -10.09 -6.24 14.45
C LYS A 76 -11.00 -7.40 14.05
N GLN A 77 -11.46 -7.40 12.80
CA GLN A 77 -12.29 -8.46 12.23
C GLN A 77 -11.48 -9.60 11.60
N GLY A 78 -10.15 -9.59 11.69
CA GLY A 78 -9.30 -10.63 11.10
C GLY A 78 -9.27 -10.62 9.56
N MET A 79 -9.68 -9.52 8.92
CA MET A 79 -9.78 -9.41 7.46
C MET A 79 -8.46 -9.05 6.77
N LEU A 80 -7.40 -8.77 7.55
CA LEU A 80 -6.11 -8.35 7.03
C LEU A 80 -5.08 -9.46 7.20
N THR A 81 -4.26 -9.63 6.18
CA THR A 81 -3.06 -10.48 6.26
C THR A 81 -1.99 -9.83 7.13
N GLU A 82 -1.08 -10.64 7.68
CA GLU A 82 0.05 -10.15 8.47
C GLU A 82 0.89 -9.12 7.70
N LYS A 83 1.15 -9.36 6.41
CA LYS A 83 1.89 -8.44 5.53
C LYS A 83 1.21 -7.07 5.42
N GLN A 84 -0.12 -7.04 5.36
CA GLN A 84 -0.89 -5.79 5.33
C GLN A 84 -0.81 -5.08 6.67
N VAL A 85 -0.93 -5.79 7.80
CA VAL A 85 -0.80 -5.22 9.15
C VAL A 85 0.60 -4.63 9.37
N GLN A 86 1.66 -5.36 9.04
CA GLN A 86 3.04 -4.86 9.12
C GLN A 86 3.22 -3.59 8.28
N LYS A 87 2.62 -3.53 7.08
CA LYS A 87 2.67 -2.33 6.23
C LYS A 87 1.94 -1.15 6.87
N ILE A 88 0.79 -1.38 7.50
CA ILE A 88 0.05 -0.34 8.24
C ILE A 88 0.90 0.22 9.38
N LEU A 89 1.52 -0.64 10.19
CA LEU A 89 2.40 -0.22 11.29
C LEU A 89 3.58 0.64 10.77
N ARG A 90 4.22 0.23 9.68
CA ARG A 90 5.29 1.02 9.04
C ARG A 90 4.80 2.38 8.56
N ILE A 91 3.55 2.48 8.08
CA ILE A 91 2.97 3.77 7.68
C ILE A 91 2.72 4.65 8.90
N GLN A 92 2.19 4.10 10.00
CA GLN A 92 1.96 4.83 11.24
C GLN A 92 3.27 5.38 11.83
N LEU A 93 4.34 4.58 11.82
CA LEU A 93 5.66 5.03 12.27
C LEU A 93 6.18 6.22 11.45
N LYS A 94 5.94 6.25 10.13
CA LYS A 94 6.31 7.41 9.29
C LYS A 94 5.61 8.70 9.71
N ILE A 95 4.37 8.60 10.17
CA ILE A 95 3.60 9.78 10.64
C ILE A 95 4.24 10.30 11.91
N ILE A 96 4.54 9.42 12.87
CA ILE A 96 5.19 9.75 14.14
C ILE A 96 6.52 10.45 13.84
N ASN A 97 7.41 9.81 13.06
CA ASN A 97 8.71 10.40 12.73
C ASN A 97 8.56 11.75 12.03
N ALA A 98 7.59 11.92 11.13
CA ALA A 98 7.43 13.18 10.41
C ALA A 98 6.83 14.33 11.25
N CYS A 99 6.12 14.03 12.33
CA CYS A 99 5.47 15.04 13.18
C CYS A 99 6.27 15.38 14.43
N TYR A 100 7.15 14.47 14.88
CA TYR A 100 7.99 14.64 16.08
C TYR A 100 9.49 14.85 15.75
N GLU A 101 9.84 14.95 14.46
CA GLU A 101 11.11 15.57 13.97
C GLU A 101 11.02 17.10 14.06
#